data_AF-A0A7S1NG46-F1
#
_entry.id   AF-A0A7S1NG46-F1
#
_cell.length_a   1.000
_cell.length_b   1.000
_cell.length_c   1.000
_cell.angle_alpha   90.00
_cell.angle_beta   90.00
_cell.angle_gamma   90.00
#
_symmetry.space_group_name_H-M   'P 1'
#
loop_
_entity.id
_entity.type
_entity.pdbx_description
1 polymer ?
#
loop_
_entity_poly.entity_id
_entity_poly.type
_entity_poly.pdbx_seq_one_letter_code
_entity_poly.pdbx_strand_id
1 'polypeptide(L)'
;MVIASSIAVGAVAFSLLCFFLRRVHGLVTLARLCTRHESPAVWSAASVSSVERVDMILQKIQGSDSGANLSSDQKKEVDGMIEQLEKGYQAVELRPIDDPAIMGNYRVSYVSTGSGQVGNPAGGRWRGAFGKAIFRTTGLYQNLFTPNGVVNIVGFNFLSFLKGLVVLKGTFTPIKDKPDFVRADFEKPRLCLRLFGSTLFSVAFDIGPTSAVELDCAYIDDRVRLGRGSRGSRFVFERTTDKAADEWEPVANMRAVPLPVASVGLVGLLFLLFRGLQSNALIGAVCLGLLILYGLVFRGGGIIDADAIDKKPATGAA
;
A
#
# COMPACT_ATOMS: atom_id res chain seq x y z
N MET A 1 -36.77 -41.06 -39.83
CA MET A 1 -36.64 -39.60 -40.00
C MET A 1 -35.47 -39.15 -39.14
N VAL A 2 -34.27 -38.93 -39.66
CA VAL A 2 -33.83 -37.78 -40.50
C VAL A 2 -33.82 -36.50 -39.66
N ILE A 3 -32.80 -35.65 -39.50
CA ILE A 3 -31.39 -35.49 -39.95
C ILE A 3 -30.81 -34.35 -39.07
N ALA A 4 -29.48 -34.21 -39.00
CA ALA A 4 -28.62 -33.05 -38.65
C ALA A 4 -27.93 -33.15 -37.27
N SER A 5 -26.70 -33.66 -37.13
CA SER A 5 -25.39 -33.25 -37.73
C SER A 5 -24.94 -31.89 -37.20
N SER A 6 -24.00 -31.84 -36.24
CA SER A 6 -22.55 -31.75 -36.50
C SER A 6 -22.13 -30.46 -37.18
N ILE A 7 -21.98 -29.38 -36.41
CA ILE A 7 -21.06 -28.25 -36.61
C ILE A 7 -20.80 -27.65 -35.20
N ALA A 8 -19.59 -27.13 -34.98
CA ALA A 8 -19.15 -26.40 -33.77
C ALA A 8 -18.33 -27.17 -32.70
N VAL A 9 -17.80 -28.35 -33.01
CA VAL A 9 -16.63 -28.93 -32.29
C VAL A 9 -15.30 -28.61 -33.03
N GLY A 10 -15.36 -27.88 -34.15
CA GLY A 10 -14.22 -27.57 -35.03
C GLY A 10 -13.63 -26.16 -34.97
N ALA A 11 -14.07 -25.28 -34.04
CA ALA A 11 -13.71 -23.85 -34.10
C ALA A 11 -12.77 -23.34 -33.00
N VAL A 12 -12.44 -24.12 -31.97
CA VAL A 12 -11.54 -23.68 -30.88
C VAL A 12 -10.16 -24.36 -30.94
N ALA A 13 -10.07 -25.50 -31.63
CA ALA A 13 -8.80 -26.17 -31.93
C ALA A 13 -7.93 -25.46 -33.00
N PHE A 14 -8.49 -24.45 -33.70
CA PHE A 14 -7.78 -23.69 -34.73
C PHE A 14 -7.11 -22.40 -34.20
N SER A 15 -7.55 -21.86 -33.04
CA SER A 15 -6.95 -20.65 -32.44
C SER A 15 -5.73 -20.93 -31.56
N LEU A 16 -5.56 -22.18 -31.10
CA LEU A 16 -4.39 -22.62 -30.31
C LEU A 16 -3.19 -23.07 -31.17
N LEU A 17 -3.40 -23.31 -32.47
CA LEU A 17 -2.33 -23.69 -33.42
C LEU A 17 -1.66 -22.46 -34.08
N CYS A 18 -2.35 -21.31 -34.15
CA CYS A 18 -1.81 -20.07 -34.73
C CYS A 18 -0.98 -19.21 -33.75
N PHE A 19 -1.11 -19.41 -32.43
CA PHE A 19 -0.30 -18.65 -31.45
C PHE A 19 1.03 -19.33 -31.13
N PHE A 20 1.11 -20.66 -31.27
CA PHE A 20 2.34 -21.42 -31.00
C PHE A 20 3.33 -21.43 -32.19
N LEU A 21 2.86 -21.19 -33.42
CA LEU A 21 3.70 -21.17 -34.63
C LEU A 21 4.23 -19.78 -35.04
N ARG A 22 3.89 -18.71 -34.31
CA ARG A 22 4.54 -17.38 -34.46
C ARG A 22 5.76 -17.17 -33.56
N ARG A 23 6.12 -18.17 -32.74
CA ARG A 23 7.26 -18.11 -31.81
C ARG A 23 8.54 -18.79 -32.33
N VAL A 24 8.62 -19.18 -33.61
CA VAL A 24 9.75 -19.98 -34.14
C VAL A 24 10.38 -19.44 -35.45
N HIS A 25 9.97 -18.28 -35.98
CA HIS A 25 10.59 -17.73 -37.22
C HIS A 25 10.99 -16.24 -37.09
N GLY A 26 11.85 -15.93 -36.12
CA GLY A 26 12.42 -14.59 -35.94
C GLY A 26 13.87 -14.58 -35.46
N LEU A 27 14.60 -15.68 -35.67
CA LEU A 27 16.02 -15.82 -35.36
C LEU A 27 16.65 -16.54 -36.55
N VAL A 28 17.26 -15.76 -37.43
CA VAL A 28 18.43 -16.05 -38.28
C VAL A 28 18.46 -14.99 -39.39
N THR A 29 19.62 -14.35 -39.54
CA THR A 29 20.02 -13.40 -40.60
C THR A 29 19.96 -11.90 -40.25
N LEU A 30 20.90 -11.45 -39.42
CA LEU A 30 21.77 -10.30 -39.73
C LEU A 30 22.95 -10.26 -38.75
N ALA A 31 23.88 -11.19 -38.96
CA ALA A 31 25.26 -11.04 -38.52
C ALA A 31 26.03 -10.37 -39.66
N ARG A 32 26.43 -9.11 -39.50
CA ARG A 32 27.64 -8.55 -40.11
C ARG A 32 27.99 -7.20 -39.45
N LEU A 33 29.18 -7.22 -38.83
CA LEU A 33 30.11 -6.10 -38.66
C LEU A 33 29.79 -5.07 -37.57
N CYS A 34 30.17 -5.41 -36.33
CA CYS A 34 30.99 -4.52 -35.51
C CYS A 34 31.75 -5.36 -34.47
N THR A 35 32.92 -5.84 -34.85
CA THR A 35 33.93 -6.40 -33.94
C THR A 35 34.46 -5.29 -33.05
N ARG A 36 34.19 -5.35 -31.74
CA ARG A 36 34.98 -4.64 -30.73
C ARG A 36 35.60 -5.68 -29.80
N HIS A 37 36.91 -5.59 -29.67
CA HIS A 37 37.78 -6.40 -28.85
C HIS A 37 37.23 -6.65 -27.43
N GLU A 38 37.04 -7.91 -27.07
CA GLU A 38 37.05 -8.36 -25.67
C GLU A 38 38.30 -9.21 -25.45
N SER A 39 39.20 -8.74 -24.59
CA SER A 39 40.23 -9.57 -23.97
C SER A 39 39.61 -10.33 -22.78
N PRO A 40 40.06 -11.57 -22.49
CA PRO A 40 39.45 -12.41 -21.47
C PRO A 40 40.06 -12.11 -20.10
N ALA A 41 39.25 -11.67 -19.13
CA ALA A 41 39.69 -11.57 -17.74
C ALA A 41 38.51 -11.66 -16.75
N VAL A 42 38.53 -12.75 -15.97
CA VAL A 42 38.03 -12.87 -14.59
C VAL A 42 36.49 -12.90 -14.41
N TRP A 43 35.97 -14.11 -14.24
CA TRP A 43 34.70 -14.36 -13.53
C TRP A 43 34.83 -13.89 -12.07
N SER A 44 34.39 -12.66 -11.82
CA SER A 44 33.98 -12.18 -10.50
C SER A 44 32.47 -12.38 -10.38
N ALA A 45 31.98 -12.78 -9.19
CA ALA A 45 30.56 -13.01 -8.92
C ALA A 45 29.70 -11.86 -9.49
N ALA A 46 28.84 -12.20 -10.44
CA ALA A 46 28.11 -11.26 -11.27
C ALA A 46 27.37 -10.19 -10.44
N SER A 47 27.59 -8.93 -10.78
CA SER A 47 26.72 -7.83 -10.36
C SER A 47 25.33 -8.10 -10.93
N VAL A 48 24.42 -8.66 -10.12
CA VAL A 48 22.99 -8.78 -10.47
C VAL A 48 22.50 -7.40 -10.91
N SER A 49 21.92 -7.33 -12.09
CA SER A 49 21.41 -6.07 -12.65
C SER A 49 20.30 -5.51 -11.76
N SER A 50 20.10 -4.18 -11.78
CA SER A 50 19.01 -3.55 -11.01
C SER A 50 17.64 -4.15 -11.35
N VAL A 51 17.42 -4.51 -12.61
CA VAL A 51 16.17 -5.14 -13.10
C VAL A 51 15.94 -6.50 -12.46
N GLU A 52 16.93 -7.39 -12.51
CA GLU A 52 16.83 -8.73 -11.89
C GLU A 52 16.61 -8.64 -10.39
N ARG A 53 17.21 -7.64 -9.74
CA ARG A 53 17.05 -7.40 -8.30
C ARG A 53 15.65 -6.91 -7.95
N VAL A 54 15.06 -6.04 -8.76
CA VAL A 54 13.66 -5.64 -8.63
C VAL A 54 12.74 -6.86 -8.78
N ASP A 55 13.00 -7.74 -9.75
CA ASP A 55 12.25 -8.99 -9.91
C ASP A 55 12.32 -9.89 -8.67
N MET A 56 13.52 -10.08 -8.12
CA MET A 56 13.71 -10.85 -6.89
C MET A 56 12.95 -10.27 -5.69
N ILE A 57 12.95 -8.94 -5.53
CA ILE A 57 12.21 -8.26 -4.47
C ILE A 57 10.71 -8.49 -4.66
N LEU A 58 10.18 -8.19 -5.85
CA LEU A 58 8.75 -8.31 -6.16
C LEU A 58 8.25 -9.75 -5.97
N GLN A 59 9.03 -10.74 -6.42
CA GLN A 59 8.70 -12.15 -6.23
C GLN A 59 8.61 -12.53 -4.75
N LYS A 60 9.53 -12.05 -3.91
CA LYS A 60 9.56 -12.38 -2.46
C LYS A 60 8.44 -11.71 -1.68
N ILE A 61 8.03 -10.50 -2.06
CA ILE A 61 6.98 -9.76 -1.34
C ILE A 61 5.57 -10.09 -1.87
N GLN A 62 5.46 -10.81 -2.99
CA GLN A 62 4.18 -11.21 -3.57
C GLN A 62 3.33 -11.99 -2.54
N GLY A 63 2.08 -11.57 -2.36
CA GLY A 63 1.14 -12.23 -1.43
C GLY A 63 1.45 -12.03 0.06
N SER A 64 2.45 -11.20 0.41
CA SER A 64 2.90 -11.02 1.79
C SER A 64 2.04 -10.11 2.68
N ASP A 65 0.95 -9.54 2.15
CA ASP A 65 0.19 -8.45 2.83
C ASP A 65 1.13 -7.29 3.21
N SER A 66 1.81 -6.72 2.21
CA SER A 66 2.77 -5.62 2.37
C SER A 66 3.90 -5.93 3.36
N GLY A 67 4.41 -7.16 3.32
CA GLY A 67 5.45 -7.67 4.22
C GLY A 67 4.96 -8.14 5.59
N ALA A 68 3.65 -8.05 5.89
CA ALA A 68 3.14 -8.43 7.21
C ALA A 68 3.22 -9.95 7.48
N ASN A 69 3.22 -10.78 6.44
CA ASN A 69 3.30 -12.24 6.53
C ASN A 69 4.74 -12.77 6.33
N LEU A 70 5.74 -11.90 6.18
CA LEU A 70 7.15 -12.31 6.09
C LEU A 70 7.77 -12.47 7.46
N SER A 71 8.62 -13.49 7.62
CA SER A 71 9.45 -13.67 8.80
C SER A 71 10.50 -12.56 8.94
N SER A 72 11.09 -12.43 10.12
CA SER A 72 12.16 -11.44 10.36
C SER A 72 13.36 -11.63 9.43
N ASP A 73 13.74 -12.87 9.13
CA ASP A 73 14.88 -13.15 8.25
C ASP A 73 14.55 -12.92 6.78
N GLN A 74 13.32 -13.24 6.35
CA GLN A 74 12.83 -12.86 5.01
C GLN A 74 12.80 -11.33 4.85
N LYS A 75 12.39 -10.59 5.89
CA LYS A 75 12.41 -9.12 5.86
C LYS A 75 13.83 -8.59 5.73
N LYS A 76 14.78 -9.09 6.53
CA LYS A 76 16.20 -8.71 6.42
C LYS A 76 16.76 -8.97 5.02
N GLU A 77 16.39 -10.09 4.40
CA GLU A 77 16.81 -10.41 3.04
C GLU A 77 16.27 -9.38 2.03
N VAL A 78 14.97 -9.08 2.09
CA VAL A 78 14.33 -8.05 1.26
C VAL A 78 14.96 -6.67 1.49
N ASP A 79 15.14 -6.26 2.75
CA ASP A 79 15.78 -5.00 3.12
C ASP A 79 17.22 -4.92 2.59
N GLY A 80 17.98 -6.01 2.62
CA GLY A 80 19.33 -6.09 2.07
C GLY A 80 19.39 -5.95 0.55
N MET A 81 18.40 -6.49 -0.17
CA MET A 81 18.27 -6.28 -1.62
C MET A 81 17.89 -4.84 -1.95
N ILE A 82 16.99 -4.23 -1.18
CA ILE A 82 16.64 -2.80 -1.30
C ILE A 82 17.89 -1.95 -1.10
N GLU A 83 18.67 -2.19 -0.05
CA GLU A 83 19.88 -1.42 0.23
C GLU A 83 20.92 -1.52 -0.90
N GLN A 84 21.02 -2.67 -1.57
CA GLN A 84 21.89 -2.84 -2.72
C GLN A 84 21.41 -2.05 -3.95
N LEU A 85 20.10 -1.94 -4.18
CA LEU A 85 19.55 -1.06 -5.23
C LEU A 85 19.84 0.41 -4.93
N GLU A 86 19.57 0.84 -3.69
CA GLU A 86 19.77 2.22 -3.25
C GLU A 86 21.24 2.65 -3.42
N LYS A 87 22.21 1.81 -2.99
CA LYS A 87 23.64 2.09 -3.16
C LYS A 87 24.06 2.18 -4.64
N GLY A 88 23.55 1.27 -5.48
CA GLY A 88 23.84 1.28 -6.91
C GLY A 88 23.31 2.55 -7.60
N TYR A 89 22.12 3.01 -7.20
CA TYR A 89 21.48 4.20 -7.74
C TYR A 89 22.15 5.50 -7.29
N GLN A 90 22.58 5.58 -6.02
CA GLN A 90 23.34 6.72 -5.50
C GLN A 90 24.69 6.91 -6.21
N ALA A 91 25.34 5.82 -6.61
CA ALA A 91 26.63 5.87 -7.28
C ALA A 91 26.60 6.53 -8.66
N VAL A 92 25.41 6.73 -9.25
CA VAL A 92 25.23 7.39 -10.56
C VAL A 92 24.67 8.82 -10.45
N GLU A 93 24.63 9.39 -9.23
CA GLU A 93 24.21 10.78 -8.94
C GLU A 93 22.82 11.19 -9.52
N LEU A 94 21.94 10.21 -9.73
CA LEU A 94 20.56 10.46 -10.15
C LEU A 94 19.70 10.83 -8.94
N ARG A 95 18.78 11.80 -9.12
CA ARG A 95 17.79 12.17 -8.11
C ARG A 95 16.41 11.63 -8.47
N PRO A 96 15.91 10.58 -7.78
CA PRO A 96 14.60 10.00 -8.09
C PRO A 96 13.43 10.98 -8.02
N ILE A 97 13.55 12.04 -7.23
CA ILE A 97 12.53 13.08 -7.10
C ILE A 97 12.32 13.92 -8.37
N ASP A 98 13.36 14.03 -9.20
CA ASP A 98 13.29 14.75 -10.47
C ASP A 98 12.72 13.89 -11.61
N ASP A 99 12.64 12.57 -11.40
CA ASP A 99 12.14 11.65 -12.41
C ASP A 99 10.61 11.79 -12.53
N PRO A 100 10.06 12.12 -13.72
CA PRO A 100 8.62 12.20 -13.94
C PRO A 100 7.88 10.91 -13.58
N ALA A 101 8.57 9.76 -13.66
CA ALA A 101 8.02 8.46 -13.30
C ALA A 101 7.58 8.41 -11.83
N ILE A 102 8.04 9.30 -10.95
CA ILE A 102 7.61 9.36 -9.54
C ILE A 102 6.10 9.57 -9.42
N MET A 103 5.47 10.21 -10.41
CA MET A 103 4.04 10.43 -10.45
C MET A 103 3.27 9.15 -10.83
N GLY A 104 2.02 9.10 -10.38
CA GLY A 104 1.06 8.05 -10.70
C GLY A 104 0.60 7.25 -9.48
N ASN A 105 -0.08 6.16 -9.77
CA ASN A 105 -0.70 5.29 -8.78
C ASN A 105 0.27 4.17 -8.38
N TYR A 106 0.46 3.99 -7.08
CA TYR A 106 1.30 2.94 -6.55
C TYR A 106 0.59 2.13 -5.48
N ARG A 107 0.76 0.81 -5.54
CA ARG A 107 0.48 -0.10 -4.44
C ARG A 107 1.66 -0.09 -3.47
N VAL A 108 1.39 -0.08 -2.17
CA VAL A 108 2.41 -0.29 -1.15
C VAL A 108 2.63 -1.80 -1.00
N SER A 109 3.52 -2.37 -1.79
CA SER A 109 3.73 -3.82 -1.89
C SER A 109 4.61 -4.38 -0.77
N TYR A 110 5.40 -3.54 -0.10
CA TYR A 110 6.20 -3.94 1.07
C TYR A 110 6.48 -2.77 2.00
N VAL A 111 6.47 -3.06 3.31
CA VAL A 111 6.90 -2.12 4.36
C VAL A 111 7.69 -2.87 5.42
N SER A 112 8.85 -2.32 5.80
CA SER A 112 9.61 -2.74 6.98
C SER A 112 9.72 -1.62 8.00
N THR A 113 9.77 -2.00 9.28
CA THR A 113 10.00 -1.08 10.40
C THR A 113 11.50 -0.85 10.57
N GLY A 114 11.93 0.41 10.57
CA GLY A 114 13.28 0.75 10.98
C GLY A 114 13.52 0.44 12.47
N SER A 115 14.78 0.30 12.86
CA SER A 115 15.19 0.00 14.24
C SER A 115 14.72 1.03 15.27
N GLY A 116 14.44 2.27 14.85
CA GLY A 116 13.93 3.35 15.70
C GLY A 116 12.41 3.54 15.68
N GLN A 117 11.64 2.61 15.11
CA GLN A 117 10.20 2.79 14.91
C GLN A 117 9.36 1.73 15.62
N VAL A 118 8.42 2.18 16.46
CA VAL A 118 7.45 1.32 17.15
C VAL A 118 6.16 1.23 16.33
N GLY A 119 5.79 0.01 15.89
CA GLY A 119 4.57 -0.27 15.14
C GLY A 119 4.68 -0.12 13.63
N ASN A 120 3.63 -0.49 12.89
CA ASN A 120 3.67 -0.58 11.42
C ASN A 120 3.67 0.82 10.77
N PRO A 121 4.65 1.16 9.90
CA PRO A 121 4.72 2.47 9.24
C PRO A 121 3.55 2.74 8.31
N ALA A 122 2.99 1.69 7.69
CA ALA A 122 1.79 1.81 6.86
C ALA A 122 0.60 1.20 7.61
N GLY A 123 -0.41 2.04 7.88
CA GLY A 123 -1.65 1.63 8.53
C GLY A 123 -1.58 1.46 10.06
N GLY A 124 -0.40 1.60 10.69
CA GLY A 124 -0.23 1.74 12.14
C GLY A 124 -1.05 0.77 13.00
N ARG A 125 -1.79 1.29 13.99
CA ARG A 125 -2.54 0.44 14.96
C ARG A 125 -3.61 -0.43 14.29
N TRP A 126 -4.12 -0.05 13.13
CA TRP A 126 -5.15 -0.80 12.37
C TRP A 126 -4.62 -2.12 11.80
N ARG A 127 -3.30 -2.27 11.67
CA ARG A 127 -2.65 -3.47 11.11
C ARG A 127 -1.94 -4.34 12.16
N GLY A 128 -2.12 -4.05 13.45
CA GLY A 128 -1.71 -4.95 14.54
C GLY A 128 -2.60 -6.20 14.63
N ALA A 129 -2.24 -7.18 15.48
CA ALA A 129 -2.95 -8.46 15.57
C ALA A 129 -4.48 -8.30 15.79
N PHE A 130 -4.88 -7.45 16.71
CA PHE A 130 -6.29 -7.14 16.97
C PHE A 130 -6.93 -6.29 15.86
N GLY A 131 -6.17 -5.37 15.27
CA GLY A 131 -6.60 -4.56 14.13
C GLY A 131 -6.92 -5.42 12.91
N LYS A 132 -6.11 -6.43 12.59
CA LYS A 132 -6.33 -7.36 11.47
C LYS A 132 -7.61 -8.19 11.60
N ALA A 133 -8.01 -8.55 12.82
CA ALA A 133 -9.23 -9.31 13.06
C ALA A 133 -10.49 -8.49 12.75
N ILE A 134 -10.43 -7.18 12.96
CA ILE A 134 -11.58 -6.27 12.86
C ILE A 134 -11.57 -5.51 11.53
N PHE A 135 -10.39 -5.11 11.07
CA PHE A 135 -10.12 -4.33 9.86
C PHE A 135 -9.19 -5.15 8.97
N ARG A 136 -9.78 -6.06 8.18
CA ARG A 136 -9.01 -6.82 7.20
C ARG A 136 -8.64 -5.89 6.05
N THR A 137 -7.37 -5.50 5.96
CA THR A 137 -6.90 -4.68 4.83
C THR A 137 -7.11 -5.40 3.50
N THR A 138 -7.64 -4.67 2.53
CA THR A 138 -7.88 -5.15 1.16
C THR A 138 -6.97 -4.49 0.14
N GLY A 139 -6.39 -3.33 0.47
CA GLY A 139 -5.40 -2.66 -0.36
C GLY A 139 -4.72 -1.50 0.38
N LEU A 140 -3.46 -1.23 0.00
CA LEU A 140 -2.67 -0.11 0.45
C LEU A 140 -2.09 0.58 -0.77
N TYR A 141 -2.37 1.87 -0.93
CA TYR A 141 -1.93 2.65 -2.08
C TYR A 141 -1.37 4.01 -1.65
N GLN A 142 -0.44 4.52 -2.44
CA GLN A 142 0.02 5.89 -2.37
C GLN A 142 0.09 6.44 -3.79
N ASN A 143 -0.72 7.46 -4.06
CA ASN A 143 -0.73 8.11 -5.37
C ASN A 143 -0.03 9.46 -5.27
N LEU A 144 0.70 9.81 -6.32
CA LEU A 144 1.38 11.08 -6.48
C LEU A 144 0.89 11.77 -7.76
N PHE A 145 0.52 13.04 -7.65
CA PHE A 145 -0.09 13.80 -8.75
C PHE A 145 0.56 15.18 -8.88
N THR A 146 0.61 15.68 -10.11
CA THR A 146 1.04 17.05 -10.40
C THR A 146 0.01 18.07 -9.86
N PRO A 147 0.44 19.24 -9.34
CA PRO A 147 1.83 19.67 -9.19
C PRO A 147 2.56 19.02 -8.02
N ASN A 148 1.87 18.67 -6.93
CA ASN A 148 2.49 18.13 -5.72
C ASN A 148 1.49 17.42 -4.78
N GLY A 149 0.45 16.82 -5.34
CA GLY A 149 -0.57 16.10 -4.58
C GLY A 149 -0.09 14.71 -4.16
N VAL A 150 -0.39 14.31 -2.92
CA VAL A 150 -0.17 12.95 -2.43
C VAL A 150 -1.43 12.43 -1.76
N VAL A 151 -1.78 11.17 -2.04
CA VAL A 151 -2.94 10.53 -1.42
C VAL A 151 -2.55 9.13 -0.95
N ASN A 152 -2.65 8.89 0.36
CA ASN A 152 -2.57 7.54 0.90
C ASN A 152 -3.97 6.95 1.02
N ILE A 153 -4.11 5.70 0.61
CA ILE A 153 -5.40 4.99 0.56
C ILE A 153 -5.24 3.65 1.28
N VAL A 154 -6.14 3.37 2.20
CA VAL A 154 -6.24 2.07 2.88
C VAL A 154 -7.64 1.52 2.69
N GLY A 155 -7.76 0.49 1.86
CA GLY A 155 -8.97 -0.30 1.74
C GLY A 155 -9.05 -1.33 2.87
N PHE A 156 -10.22 -1.54 3.44
CA PHE A 156 -10.43 -2.57 4.45
C PHE A 156 -11.85 -3.15 4.43
N ASN A 157 -12.02 -4.31 5.05
CA ASN A 157 -13.30 -4.88 5.45
C ASN A 157 -13.42 -4.82 6.97
N PHE A 158 -14.41 -4.08 7.46
CA PHE A 158 -14.82 -4.08 8.85
C PHE A 158 -15.68 -5.31 9.13
N LEU A 159 -15.29 -6.11 10.14
CA LEU A 159 -15.92 -7.38 10.50
C LEU A 159 -16.10 -8.33 9.30
N SER A 160 -15.21 -8.26 8.30
CA SER A 160 -15.23 -9.05 7.05
C SER A 160 -16.42 -8.83 6.10
N PHE A 161 -17.45 -8.04 6.45
CA PHE A 161 -18.61 -7.81 5.57
C PHE A 161 -18.80 -6.35 5.15
N LEU A 162 -18.36 -5.38 5.96
CA LEU A 162 -18.58 -3.96 5.66
C LEU A 162 -17.32 -3.36 5.03
N LYS A 163 -17.39 -2.99 3.76
CA LYS A 163 -16.27 -2.35 3.06
C LYS A 163 -16.05 -0.94 3.60
N GLY A 164 -14.78 -0.57 3.75
CA GLY A 164 -14.39 0.78 4.12
C GLY A 164 -13.12 1.22 3.43
N LEU A 165 -12.93 2.54 3.42
CA LEU A 165 -11.79 3.21 2.84
C LEU A 165 -11.31 4.29 3.81
N VAL A 166 -10.01 4.33 4.08
CA VAL A 166 -9.37 5.50 4.69
C VAL A 166 -8.58 6.22 3.61
N VAL A 167 -8.80 7.53 3.49
CA VAL A 167 -8.12 8.41 2.55
C VAL A 167 -7.40 9.51 3.34
N LEU A 168 -6.10 9.65 3.14
CA LEU A 168 -5.31 10.77 3.63
C LEU A 168 -4.83 11.56 2.42
N LYS A 169 -5.49 12.68 2.17
CA LYS A 169 -5.09 13.64 1.14
C LYS A 169 -4.05 14.60 1.72
N GLY A 170 -3.06 14.97 0.92
CA GLY A 170 -2.04 15.90 1.32
C GLY A 170 -1.31 16.50 0.12
N THR A 171 -0.28 17.26 0.43
CA THR A 171 0.68 17.77 -0.52
C THR A 171 2.08 17.38 -0.09
N PHE A 172 3.02 17.30 -1.03
CA PHE A 172 4.41 17.07 -0.72
C PHE A 172 5.30 18.22 -1.21
N THR A 173 6.38 18.47 -0.49
CA THR A 173 7.35 19.52 -0.82
C THR A 173 8.77 19.02 -0.57
N PRO A 174 9.75 19.37 -1.42
CA PRO A 174 11.16 19.08 -1.15
C PRO A 174 11.63 19.77 0.12
N ILE A 175 12.49 19.11 0.89
CA ILE A 175 13.10 19.68 2.10
C ILE A 175 14.39 20.42 1.72
N LYS A 176 14.48 21.71 2.04
CA LYS A 176 15.62 22.58 1.65
C LYS A 176 16.99 22.02 2.03
N ASP A 177 17.11 21.48 3.24
CA ASP A 177 18.38 21.01 3.81
C ASP A 177 18.60 19.49 3.62
N LYS A 178 17.68 18.81 2.92
CA LYS A 178 17.72 17.37 2.63
C LYS A 178 17.19 17.14 1.20
N PRO A 179 18.02 17.33 0.17
CA PRO A 179 17.56 17.42 -1.22
C PRO A 179 16.86 16.16 -1.74
N ASP A 180 17.15 14.99 -1.15
CA ASP A 180 16.54 13.71 -1.53
C ASP A 180 15.24 13.41 -0.76
N PHE A 181 14.95 14.19 0.29
CA PHE A 181 13.75 14.02 1.10
C PHE A 181 12.63 14.95 0.66
N VAL A 182 11.42 14.39 0.64
CA VAL A 182 10.17 15.14 0.60
C VAL A 182 9.48 15.09 1.95
N ARG A 183 8.88 16.22 2.31
CA ARG A 183 7.91 16.31 3.38
C ARG A 183 6.51 16.25 2.78
N ALA A 184 5.74 15.25 3.16
CA ALA A 184 4.32 15.12 2.84
C ALA A 184 3.48 15.58 4.04
N ASP A 185 2.72 16.66 3.88
CA ASP A 185 1.79 17.18 4.87
C ASP A 185 0.37 16.74 4.49
N PHE A 186 -0.23 15.94 5.37
CA PHE A 186 -1.55 15.35 5.20
C PHE A 186 -2.61 16.07 6.04
N GLU A 187 -3.76 16.26 5.42
CA GLU A 187 -5.00 16.66 6.08
C GLU A 187 -5.48 15.56 7.04
N LYS A 188 -6.57 15.84 7.77
CA LYS A 188 -7.18 14.83 8.63
C LYS A 188 -7.60 13.62 7.78
N PRO A 189 -7.24 12.39 8.19
CA PRO A 189 -7.72 11.18 7.53
C PRO A 189 -9.25 11.16 7.43
N ARG A 190 -9.75 10.87 6.24
CA ARG A 190 -11.18 10.60 6.02
C ARG A 190 -11.44 9.12 5.99
N LEU A 191 -12.23 8.65 6.94
CA LEU A 191 -12.75 7.28 6.90
C LEU A 191 -14.13 7.27 6.29
N CYS A 192 -14.35 6.34 5.36
CA CYS A 192 -15.64 6.07 4.74
C CYS A 192 -16.03 4.62 4.95
N LEU A 193 -17.27 4.39 5.41
CA LEU A 193 -17.89 3.07 5.47
C LEU A 193 -18.95 2.98 4.37
N ARG A 194 -18.89 1.92 3.56
CA ARG A 194 -19.82 1.67 2.44
C ARG A 194 -20.84 0.62 2.83
N LEU A 195 -22.05 1.04 3.15
CA LEU A 195 -23.16 0.13 3.44
C LEU A 195 -23.54 -0.62 2.15
N PHE A 196 -23.76 -1.93 2.27
CA PHE A 196 -24.04 -2.83 1.14
C PHE A 196 -22.98 -2.79 0.02
N GLY A 197 -21.76 -2.34 0.34
CA GLY A 197 -20.68 -2.18 -0.64
C GLY A 197 -20.90 -1.04 -1.65
N SER A 198 -21.87 -0.16 -1.43
CA SER A 198 -22.26 0.89 -2.37
C SER A 198 -21.75 2.27 -1.96
N THR A 199 -21.23 3.03 -2.93
CA THR A 199 -20.86 4.45 -2.74
C THR A 199 -22.07 5.33 -2.46
N LEU A 200 -23.27 4.96 -2.95
CA LEU A 200 -24.51 5.71 -2.69
C LEU A 200 -24.94 5.66 -1.22
N PHE A 201 -24.64 4.55 -0.54
CA PHE A 201 -24.95 4.35 0.87
C PHE A 201 -23.67 4.40 1.70
N SER A 202 -22.94 5.50 1.57
CA SER A 202 -21.67 5.71 2.25
C SER A 202 -21.77 6.79 3.31
N VAL A 203 -21.08 6.56 4.43
CA VAL A 203 -20.94 7.53 5.51
C VAL A 203 -19.46 7.81 5.69
N ALA A 204 -19.06 9.07 5.59
CA ALA A 204 -17.69 9.51 5.83
C ALA A 204 -17.58 10.37 7.08
N PHE A 205 -16.44 10.29 7.76
CA PHE A 205 -16.11 11.11 8.91
C PHE A 205 -14.59 11.30 9.00
N ASP A 206 -14.17 12.44 9.54
CA ASP A 206 -12.75 12.72 9.74
C ASP A 206 -12.29 12.08 11.06
N ILE A 207 -11.11 11.45 11.04
CA ILE A 207 -10.52 10.74 12.18
C ILE A 207 -9.10 11.24 12.43
N GLY A 208 -8.70 11.32 13.70
CA GLY A 208 -7.35 11.72 14.09
C GLY A 208 -6.96 13.16 13.71
N PRO A 209 -5.69 13.51 13.96
CA PRO A 209 -5.12 14.81 13.59
C PRO A 209 -4.62 14.84 12.15
N THR A 210 -4.24 16.02 11.68
CA THR A 210 -3.34 16.17 10.52
C THR A 210 -1.98 15.56 10.83
N SER A 211 -1.23 15.15 9.82
CA SER A 211 0.07 14.49 10.03
C SER A 211 1.09 14.90 8.98
N ALA A 212 2.38 14.86 9.33
CA ALA A 212 3.46 15.09 8.38
C ALA A 212 4.41 13.90 8.37
N VAL A 213 4.93 13.54 7.20
CA VAL A 213 5.90 12.44 7.05
C VAL A 213 7.04 12.91 6.15
N GLU A 214 8.27 12.62 6.56
CA GLU A 214 9.46 12.80 5.73
C GLU A 214 9.84 11.45 5.10
N LEU A 215 9.90 11.42 3.76
CA LEU A 215 10.26 10.26 2.97
C LEU A 215 11.33 10.65 1.95
N ASP A 216 12.36 9.84 1.86
CA ASP A 216 13.36 9.86 0.79
C ASP A 216 12.92 8.87 -0.30
N CYS A 217 13.09 9.25 -1.57
CA CYS A 217 12.94 8.35 -2.70
C CYS A 217 14.34 7.91 -3.14
N ALA A 218 14.75 6.70 -2.74
CA ALA A 218 16.12 6.25 -2.85
C ALA A 218 16.42 5.45 -4.15
N TYR A 219 15.38 5.08 -4.88
CA TYR A 219 15.45 4.39 -6.18
C TYR A 219 14.13 4.56 -6.93
N ILE A 220 14.19 4.68 -8.25
CA ILE A 220 13.01 4.63 -9.11
C ILE A 220 13.32 3.95 -10.44
N ASP A 221 12.35 3.19 -10.94
CA ASP A 221 12.28 2.73 -12.33
C ASP A 221 10.82 2.79 -12.84
N ASP A 222 10.57 2.14 -13.98
CA ASP A 222 9.25 2.09 -14.61
C ASP A 222 8.22 1.28 -13.80
N ARG A 223 8.65 0.42 -12.88
CA ARG A 223 7.81 -0.53 -12.14
C ARG A 223 7.69 -0.20 -10.66
N VAL A 224 8.75 0.31 -10.04
CA VAL A 224 8.82 0.53 -8.60
C VAL A 224 9.49 1.87 -8.27
N ARG A 225 9.11 2.42 -7.13
CA ARG A 225 9.94 3.39 -6.40
C ARG A 225 10.17 2.89 -4.98
N LEU A 226 11.39 3.08 -4.49
CA LEU A 226 11.78 2.67 -3.14
C LEU A 226 11.78 3.90 -2.25
N GLY A 227 11.01 3.82 -1.17
CA GLY A 227 10.92 4.87 -0.17
C GLY A 227 11.72 4.52 1.07
N ARG A 228 12.35 5.52 1.68
CA ARG A 228 13.00 5.43 2.98
C ARG A 228 12.43 6.48 3.91
N GLY A 229 11.86 6.03 5.03
CA GLY A 229 11.44 6.93 6.11
C GLY A 229 12.65 7.46 6.87
N SER A 230 12.53 8.67 7.42
CA SER A 230 13.58 9.31 8.24
C SER A 230 14.01 8.47 9.45
N ARG A 231 13.19 7.50 9.89
CA ARG A 231 13.45 6.58 11.00
C ARG A 231 13.90 5.17 10.54
N GLY A 232 14.29 5.03 9.28
CA GLY A 232 14.84 3.79 8.71
C GLY A 232 13.82 2.76 8.25
N SER A 233 12.53 3.11 8.19
CA SER A 233 11.52 2.27 7.52
C SER A 233 11.77 2.24 6.01
N ARG A 234 11.55 1.08 5.39
CA ARG A 234 11.67 0.92 3.94
C ARG A 234 10.32 0.59 3.32
N PHE A 235 10.11 1.09 2.11
CA PHE A 235 8.87 0.94 1.36
C PHE A 235 9.19 0.51 -0.07
N VAL A 236 8.44 -0.46 -0.58
CA VAL A 236 8.38 -0.75 -2.01
C VAL A 236 7.02 -0.30 -2.52
N PHE A 237 7.03 0.73 -3.36
CA PHE A 237 5.84 1.21 -4.06
C PHE A 237 5.86 0.64 -5.47
N GLU A 238 4.93 -0.25 -5.78
CA GLU A 238 4.80 -0.88 -7.10
C GLU A 238 3.75 -0.16 -7.93
N ARG A 239 4.09 0.21 -9.17
CA ARG A 239 3.17 0.88 -10.08
C ARG A 239 1.93 0.02 -10.29
N THR A 240 0.75 0.64 -10.26
CA THR A 240 -0.50 -0.11 -10.34
C THR A 240 -1.56 0.57 -11.19
N THR A 241 -2.38 -0.25 -11.84
CA THR A 241 -3.61 0.14 -12.53
C THR A 241 -4.85 -0.38 -11.79
N ASP A 242 -4.71 -0.76 -10.52
CA ASP A 242 -5.84 -1.20 -9.71
C ASP A 242 -6.84 -0.05 -9.54
N LYS A 243 -8.09 -0.29 -9.92
CA LYS A 243 -9.18 0.69 -9.79
C LYS A 243 -9.35 1.16 -8.35
N ALA A 244 -9.02 0.34 -7.36
CA ALA A 244 -9.06 0.72 -5.95
C ALA A 244 -8.12 1.90 -5.63
N ALA A 245 -7.05 2.09 -6.41
CA ALA A 245 -6.17 3.25 -6.27
C ALA A 245 -6.87 4.55 -6.71
N ASP A 246 -7.91 4.51 -7.55
CA ASP A 246 -8.63 5.69 -8.04
C ASP A 246 -9.89 6.02 -7.21
N GLU A 247 -10.28 5.16 -6.26
CA GLU A 247 -11.53 5.33 -5.49
C GLU A 247 -11.48 6.44 -4.43
N TRP A 248 -10.35 7.14 -4.30
CA TRP A 248 -10.13 8.09 -3.22
C TRP A 248 -10.89 9.40 -3.39
N GLU A 249 -11.05 9.89 -4.62
CA GLU A 249 -11.55 11.24 -4.89
C GLU A 249 -13.01 11.46 -4.42
N PRO A 250 -13.97 10.55 -4.71
CA PRO A 250 -15.32 10.68 -4.18
C PRO A 250 -15.35 10.67 -2.65
N VAL A 251 -14.47 9.91 -2.01
CA VAL A 251 -14.39 9.83 -0.55
C VAL A 251 -13.77 11.10 0.02
N ALA A 252 -12.67 11.60 -0.54
CA ALA A 252 -11.99 12.82 -0.12
C ALA A 252 -12.86 14.08 -0.27
N ASN A 253 -13.86 14.06 -1.15
CA ASN A 253 -14.81 15.17 -1.34
C ASN A 253 -16.16 14.94 -0.64
N MET A 254 -16.39 13.77 -0.05
CA MET A 254 -17.62 13.46 0.68
C MET A 254 -17.75 14.32 1.94
N ARG A 255 -18.94 14.88 2.17
CA ARG A 255 -19.22 15.65 3.39
C ARG A 255 -19.05 14.76 4.63
N ALA A 256 -18.13 15.13 5.50
CA ALA A 256 -17.93 14.45 6.76
C ALA A 256 -19.14 14.65 7.71
N VAL A 257 -19.63 13.55 8.26
CA VAL A 257 -20.62 13.55 9.34
C VAL A 257 -19.89 13.76 10.66
N PRO A 258 -20.41 14.61 11.57
CA PRO A 258 -19.82 14.76 12.89
C PRO A 258 -19.73 13.42 13.61
N LEU A 259 -18.59 13.16 14.22
CA LEU A 259 -18.26 11.89 14.88
C LEU A 259 -19.35 11.40 15.86
N PRO A 260 -19.97 12.26 16.71
CA PRO A 260 -21.07 11.82 17.59
C PRO A 260 -22.31 11.32 16.84
N VAL A 261 -22.64 11.96 15.71
CA VAL A 261 -23.80 11.58 14.88
C VAL A 261 -23.54 10.24 14.19
N ALA A 262 -22.33 10.05 13.67
CA ALA A 262 -21.91 8.78 13.07
C ALA A 262 -21.97 7.63 14.10
N SER A 263 -21.55 7.88 15.35
CA SER A 263 -21.62 6.90 16.43
C SER A 263 -23.04 6.45 16.72
N VAL A 264 -23.98 7.39 16.83
CA VAL A 264 -25.41 7.06 17.09
C VAL A 264 -25.99 6.24 15.94
N GLY A 265 -25.70 6.62 14.69
CA GLY A 265 -26.14 5.89 13.51
C GLY A 265 -25.58 4.47 13.44
N LEU A 266 -24.30 4.29 13.73
CA LEU A 266 -23.66 2.97 13.75
C LEU A 266 -24.24 2.06 14.85
N VAL A 267 -24.43 2.60 16.07
CA VAL A 267 -25.06 1.85 17.17
C VAL A 267 -26.48 1.44 16.79
N GLY A 268 -27.27 2.35 16.19
CA GLY A 268 -28.61 2.04 15.70
C GLY A 268 -28.61 0.92 14.64
N LEU A 269 -27.70 0.99 13.67
CA LEU A 269 -27.54 -0.04 12.63
C LEU A 269 -27.17 -1.40 13.23
N LEU A 270 -26.19 -1.43 14.13
CA LEU A 270 -25.76 -2.66 14.80
C LEU A 270 -26.89 -3.24 15.65
N PHE A 271 -27.62 -2.40 16.38
CA PHE A 271 -28.79 -2.82 17.13
C PHE A 271 -29.83 -3.50 16.23
N LEU A 272 -30.09 -2.95 15.03
CA LEU A 272 -31.00 -3.57 14.07
C LEU A 272 -30.46 -4.89 13.51
N LEU A 273 -29.17 -4.96 13.15
CA LEU A 273 -28.52 -6.17 12.63
C LEU A 273 -28.51 -7.30 13.67
N PHE A 274 -28.34 -6.95 14.94
CA PHE A 274 -28.26 -7.90 16.04
C PHE A 274 -29.58 -8.12 16.79
N ARG A 275 -30.67 -7.47 16.37
CA ARG A 275 -32.00 -7.64 16.98
C ARG A 275 -32.52 -9.09 16.93
N GLY A 276 -32.00 -9.90 16.02
CA GLY A 276 -32.29 -11.34 15.93
C GLY A 276 -31.58 -12.22 16.97
N LEU A 277 -30.60 -11.68 17.72
CA LEU A 277 -30.01 -12.37 18.86
C LEU A 277 -30.98 -12.32 20.04
N GLN A 278 -31.35 -13.48 20.58
CA GLN A 278 -32.38 -13.62 21.63
C GLN A 278 -32.04 -12.93 22.98
N SER A 279 -30.88 -12.32 23.13
CA SER A 279 -30.44 -11.69 24.39
C SER A 279 -30.12 -10.20 24.20
N ASN A 280 -30.96 -9.34 24.77
CA ASN A 280 -30.72 -7.90 24.86
C ASN A 280 -29.40 -7.57 25.57
N ALA A 281 -28.96 -8.43 26.49
CA ALA A 281 -27.67 -8.28 27.18
C ALA A 281 -26.48 -8.51 26.23
N LEU A 282 -26.60 -9.48 25.31
CA LEU A 282 -25.58 -9.74 24.29
C LEU A 282 -25.48 -8.57 23.29
N ILE A 283 -26.63 -8.03 22.87
CA ILE A 283 -26.67 -6.84 22.00
C ILE A 283 -26.02 -5.64 22.70
N GLY A 284 -26.36 -5.40 23.97
CA GLY A 284 -25.76 -4.33 24.76
C GLY A 284 -24.25 -4.46 24.91
N ALA A 285 -23.76 -5.68 25.19
CA ALA A 285 -22.33 -5.97 25.31
C ALA A 285 -21.57 -5.78 23.98
N VAL A 286 -22.16 -6.20 22.85
CA VAL A 286 -21.60 -6.00 21.51
C VAL A 286 -21.54 -4.51 21.16
N CYS A 287 -22.62 -3.75 21.40
CA CYS A 287 -22.65 -2.32 21.15
C CYS A 287 -21.63 -1.56 22.02
N LEU A 288 -21.53 -1.90 23.31
CA LEU A 288 -20.56 -1.30 24.22
C LEU A 288 -19.11 -1.65 23.83
N GLY A 289 -18.85 -2.91 23.49
CA GLY A 289 -17.54 -3.34 22.99
C GLY A 289 -17.13 -2.63 21.71
N LEU A 290 -18.06 -2.41 20.78
CA LEU A 290 -17.82 -1.67 19.55
C LEU A 290 -17.65 -0.16 19.77
N LEU A 291 -18.34 0.43 20.76
CA LEU A 291 -18.13 1.82 21.17
C LEU A 291 -16.77 2.03 21.85
N ILE A 292 -16.34 1.08 22.70
CA ILE A 292 -15.02 1.11 23.33
C ILE A 292 -13.93 0.94 22.27
N LEU A 293 -14.10 -0.02 21.36
CA LEU A 293 -13.24 -0.21 20.20
C LEU A 293 -13.17 1.07 19.35
N TYR A 294 -14.32 1.70 19.12
CA TYR A 294 -14.37 2.96 18.41
C TYR A 294 -13.55 4.06 19.11
N GLY A 295 -13.73 4.21 20.43
CA GLY A 295 -12.97 5.17 21.23
C GLY A 295 -11.46 4.90 21.25
N LEU A 296 -11.06 3.62 21.31
CA LEU A 296 -9.66 3.22 21.37
C LEU A 296 -8.92 3.35 20.03
N VAL A 297 -9.60 3.10 18.91
CA VAL A 297 -8.94 3.05 17.59
C VAL A 297 -9.10 4.35 16.80
N PHE A 298 -10.22 5.08 16.92
CA PHE A 298 -10.44 6.32 16.16
C PHE A 298 -9.93 7.59 16.85
N ARG A 299 -9.86 7.64 18.18
CA ARG A 299 -9.48 8.87 18.91
C ARG A 299 -8.01 9.25 18.75
N GLY A 300 -7.11 8.27 18.56
CA GLY A 300 -5.69 8.51 18.29
C GLY A 300 -5.33 8.60 16.80
N GLY A 301 -6.28 8.29 15.91
CA GLY A 301 -5.94 7.95 14.52
C GLY A 301 -5.07 6.69 14.46
N GLY A 302 -4.88 6.11 13.27
CA GLY A 302 -3.95 4.98 13.12
C GLY A 302 -2.50 5.29 13.40
N ILE A 303 -2.19 6.56 13.63
CA ILE A 303 -0.87 7.13 13.66
C ILE A 303 -0.31 6.95 15.06
N ILE A 304 0.87 6.36 15.15
CA ILE A 304 1.59 6.22 16.42
C ILE A 304 2.53 7.43 16.49
N ASP A 305 2.13 8.47 17.21
CA ASP A 305 3.05 9.55 17.61
C ASP A 305 4.04 8.99 18.63
N ALA A 306 5.23 8.63 18.16
CA ALA A 306 6.30 8.17 19.06
C ALA A 306 6.82 9.30 19.97
N ASP A 307 6.61 10.57 19.59
CA ASP A 307 6.99 11.75 20.39
C ASP A 307 6.16 11.89 21.68
N ALA A 308 5.05 11.15 21.79
CA ALA A 308 4.27 11.04 23.02
C ALA A 308 4.88 10.06 24.04
N ILE A 309 5.81 9.19 23.62
CA ILE A 309 6.45 8.18 24.49
C ILE A 309 7.67 8.77 25.21
N ASP A 310 8.34 9.76 24.62
CA ASP A 310 9.47 10.46 25.25
C ASP A 310 9.05 11.50 26.31
N LYS A 311 7.75 11.80 26.41
CA LYS A 311 7.20 12.62 27.50
C LYS A 311 6.81 11.76 28.70
N LYS A 312 7.74 10.97 29.22
CA LYS A 312 7.61 10.51 30.62
C LYS A 312 7.96 11.72 31.49
N PRO A 313 7.08 12.22 32.38
CA PRO A 313 7.47 13.29 33.30
C PRO A 313 8.67 12.77 34.09
N ALA A 314 9.76 13.53 34.09
CA ALA A 314 10.84 13.32 35.03
C ALA A 314 10.20 13.36 36.43
N THR A 315 10.01 12.19 37.04
CA THR A 315 9.76 12.09 38.46
C THR A 315 11.03 12.61 39.12
N GLY A 316 11.01 13.90 39.43
CA GLY A 316 12.01 14.52 40.27
C GLY A 316 12.05 13.78 41.59
N ALA A 317 13.18 13.15 41.86
CA ALA A 317 13.55 12.80 43.22
C ALA A 317 13.78 14.11 43.98
N ALA A 318 12.98 14.31 45.02
CA ALA A 318 13.33 15.09 46.19
C ALA A 318 13.48 14.10 47.35
#